data_AF-A0A5N8VSJ1-F1
#
_entry.id   AF-A0A5N8VSJ1-F1
#
_cell.length_a   1.000
_cell.length_b   1.000
_cell.length_c   1.000
_cell.angle_alpha   90.00
_cell.angle_beta   90.00
_cell.angle_gamma   90.00
#
_symmetry.space_group_name_H-M   'P 1'
#
loop_
_entity.id
_entity.type
_entity.pdbx_description
1 polymer ?
#
loop_
_entity_poly.entity_id
_entity_poly.type
_entity_poly.pdbx_seq_one_letter_code
_entity_poly.pdbx_strand_id
1 'polypeptide(L)' 'FFLHTDDFARDHARMLAAGVTFLEEPRHEPYGSVAVFEDLYGNRWDLLQPAG' A
#
# COMPACT_ATOMS: atom_id res chain seq x y z
N PHE A 1 -2.80 -6.81 -7.62
CA PHE A 1 -1.41 -6.82 -8.14
C PHE A 1 -0.53 -6.23 -7.06
N PHE A 2 0.67 -6.76 -6.82
CA PHE A 2 1.51 -6.27 -5.73
C PHE A 2 2.50 -5.20 -6.19
N LEU A 3 2.49 -4.07 -5.49
CA LEU A 3 3.53 -3.07 -5.51
C LEU A 3 4.38 -3.27 -4.25
N HIS A 4 5.60 -3.79 -4.43
CA HIS A 4 6.51 -4.03 -3.31
C HIS A 4 7.21 -2.73 -2.89
N THR A 5 7.39 -2.57 -1.58
CA THR A 5 8.19 -1.49 -0.99
C THR A 5 9.04 -2.03 0.15
N ASP A 6 10.15 -1.35 0.43
CA ASP A 6 11.03 -1.61 1.57
C ASP A 6 10.64 -0.78 2.81
N ASP A 7 9.78 0.23 2.64
CA ASP A 7 9.31 1.12 3.72
C ASP A 7 7.84 1.52 3.47
N PHE A 8 6.96 0.70 4.04
CA PHE A 8 5.52 0.82 3.93
C PHE A 8 5.03 2.16 4.48
N ALA A 9 5.50 2.57 5.66
CA ALA A 9 5.00 3.75 6.33
C ALA A 9 5.33 5.02 5.54
N ARG A 10 6.57 5.13 5.04
CA ARG A 10 7.00 6.26 4.21
C ARG A 10 6.23 6.32 2.90
N ASP A 11 6.11 5.20 2.20
CA ASP A 11 5.50 5.20 0.86
C ASP A 11 3.98 5.36 0.95
N HIS A 12 3.32 4.74 1.93
CA HIS A 12 1.92 4.97 2.24
C HIS A 12 1.62 6.45 2.54
N ALA A 13 2.42 7.09 3.40
CA ALA A 13 2.26 8.52 3.71
C ALA A 13 2.48 9.42 2.48
N ARG A 14 3.48 9.10 1.64
CA ARG A 14 3.73 9.81 0.38
C ARG A 14 2.57 9.66 -0.61
N MET A 15 2.00 8.46 -0.72
CA MET A 15 0.87 8.17 -1.60
C MET A 15 -0.39 8.90 -1.13
N LEU A 16 -0.67 8.90 0.18
CA LEU A 16 -1.74 9.71 0.76
C LEU A 16 -1.55 11.20 0.48
N ALA A 17 -0.35 11.74 0.68
CA ALA A 17 -0.04 13.14 0.38
C ALA A 17 -0.17 13.49 -1.12
N ALA A 18 0.00 12.50 -2.00
CA ALA A 18 -0.22 12.63 -3.44
C ALA A 18 -1.68 12.46 -3.86
N GLY A 19 -2.60 12.21 -2.92
CA GLY A 19 -4.04 12.05 -3.20
C GLY A 19 -4.45 10.64 -3.65
N VAL A 20 -3.61 9.62 -3.43
CA VAL A 20 -3.98 8.22 -3.69
C VAL A 20 -5.06 7.79 -2.69
N THR A 21 -6.11 7.15 -3.21
CA THR A 21 -7.20 6.60 -2.39
C THR A 21 -6.86 5.18 -1.95
N PHE A 22 -6.64 5.00 -0.65
CA PHE A 22 -6.60 3.68 -0.03
C PHE A 22 -8.01 3.20 0.29
N LEU A 23 -8.30 1.94 -0.05
CA LEU A 23 -9.60 1.30 0.13
C LEU A 23 -9.74 0.64 1.52
N GLU A 24 -8.64 0.47 2.23
CA GLU A 24 -8.57 -0.09 3.57
C GLU A 24 -7.47 0.56 4.40
N GLU A 25 -7.58 0.45 5.72
CA GLU A 25 -6.47 0.80 6.63
C GLU A 25 -5.33 -0.22 6.48
N PRO A 26 -4.06 0.21 6.65
CA PRO A 26 -2.92 -0.70 6.66
C PRO A 26 -3.07 -1.89 7.61
N ARG A 27 -2.91 -3.09 7.06
CA ARG A 27 -2.89 -4.34 7.82
C ARG A 27 -1.46 -4.76 8.07
N HIS A 28 -1.19 -5.19 9.30
CA HIS A 28 0.10 -5.72 9.71
C HIS A 28 -0.04 -7.21 9.96
N GLU A 29 0.46 -8.00 9.03
CA GLU A 29 0.35 -9.45 9.02
C GLU A 29 1.72 -10.10 9.25
N PRO A 30 1.77 -11.39 9.64
CA PRO A 30 3.05 -12.08 9.85
C PRO A 30 3.97 -12.10 8.62
N TYR A 31 3.39 -11.97 7.42
CA TYR A 31 4.13 -11.95 6.16
C TYR A 31 4.50 -10.53 5.69
N GLY A 32 4.08 -9.47 6.39
CA GLY A 32 4.36 -8.09 5.98
C GLY A 32 3.25 -7.09 6.29
N SER A 33 3.50 -5.84 5.93
CA SER A 33 2.49 -4.77 5.99
C SER A 33 1.86 -4.57 4.62
N VAL A 34 0.53 -4.52 4.55
CA VAL A 34 -0.21 -4.42 3.29
C VAL A 34 -1.36 -3.42 3.38
N ALA A 35 -1.60 -2.68 2.29
CA ALA A 35 -2.84 -1.93 2.10
C ALA A 35 -3.23 -1.89 0.62
N VAL A 36 -4.55 -1.93 0.38
CA VAL A 36 -5.11 -1.84 -0.97
C VAL A 36 -5.40 -0.38 -1.33
N PHE A 37 -4.96 0.03 -2.51
CA PHE A 37 -5.30 1.33 -3.10
C PHE A 37 -5.85 1.19 -4.52
N GLU A 38 -6.52 2.23 -4.98
CA GLU A 38 -7.03 2.35 -6.34
C GLU A 38 -6.17 3.34 -7.15
N ASP A 39 -5.78 2.97 -8.37
CA ASP A 39 -5.10 3.87 -9.30
C ASP A 39 -6.10 4.75 -10.08
N LEU A 40 -5.59 5.67 -10.90
CA LEU A 40 -6.42 6.62 -11.67
C LEU A 40 -7.37 5.96 -12.69
N TYR A 41 -7.19 4.67 -12.98
CA TYR A 41 -7.99 3.90 -13.92
C TYR A 41 -8.96 2.95 -13.22
N GLY A 42 -9.04 2.98 -11.89
CA GLY A 42 -9.88 2.08 -11.11
C GLY A 42 -9.25 0.70 -10.86
N ASN A 43 -7.96 0.51 -11.16
CA ASN A 43 -7.32 -0.77 -10.86
C ASN A 43 -6.93 -0.81 -9.39
N ARG A 44 -7.10 -2.00 -8.79
CA ARG A 44 -6.74 -2.26 -7.39
C ARG A 44 -5.34 -2.83 -7.28
N TRP A 45 -4.57 -2.23 -6.38
CA TRP A 45 -3.18 -2.57 -6.12
C TRP A 45 -2.96 -2.77 -4.63
N ASP A 46 -2.09 -3.73 -4.32
CA ASP A 46 -1.67 -4.06 -2.96
C ASP A 46 -0.28 -3.45 -2.76
N LEU A 47 -0.17 -2.37 -1.99
CA LEU A 47 1.12 -1.90 -1.49
C LEU A 47 1.57 -2.89 -0.41
N LEU A 48 2.68 -3.60 -0.63
CA LEU A 48 3.16 -4.64 0.27
C LEU A 48 4.62 -4.39 0.65
N GLN A 49 4.90 -4.33 1.94
CA GLN A 49 6.24 -4.52 2.48
C GLN A 49 6.33 -5.92 3.08
N PRO A 50 7.07 -6.86 2.47
CA PRO A 50 7.29 -8.18 3.04
C PRO A 50 7.96 -8.10 4.42
N ALA A 51 7.55 -8.96 5.34
CA ALA A 51 8.31 -9.23 6.56
C ALA A 51 9.53 -10.07 6.14
N GLY A 52 10.70 -9.45 6.17
CA GLY A 52 11.99 -10.11 5.90
C GLY A 52 12.39 -11.09 6.99
#